data_AF-A0A6S7GLT3-F1
#
_entry.id   AF-A0A6S7GLT3-F1
#
_cell.length_a   1.000
_cell.length_b   1.000
_cell.length_c   1.000
_cell.angle_alpha   90.00
_cell.angle_beta   90.00
_cell.angle_gamma   90.00
#
_symmetry.space_group_name_H-M   'P 1'
#
loop_
_entity.id
_entity.type
_entity.pdbx_description
1 polymer ?
#
loop_
_entity_poly.entity_id
_entity_poly.type
_entity_poly.pdbx_seq_one_letter_code
_entity_poly.pdbx_strand_id
1 'polypeptide(L)'
;CLSKTKPRLFADDTNLTTAGESINDVEAAMNSDLENLRKWLIANKLSLNVAKTEFILIGSKPLIKRISNKQPNTIIVNKPIKQV
;
A
#
# COMPACT_ATOMS: atom_id res chain seq x y z
N CYS A 1 10.00 1.69 11.61
CA CYS A 1 10.16 0.32 11.07
C CYS A 1 8.79 -0.16 10.58
N LEU A 2 8.71 -1.06 9.60
CA LEU A 2 7.42 -1.60 9.10
C LEU A 2 6.83 -2.53 10.17
N SER A 3 5.70 -2.14 10.77
CA SER A 3 5.09 -2.88 11.88
C SER A 3 3.66 -3.35 11.61
N LYS A 4 3.00 -2.79 10.59
CA LYS A 4 1.59 -3.06 10.24
C LYS A 4 1.45 -3.80 8.91
N THR A 5 2.50 -3.81 8.12
CA THR A 5 2.60 -4.46 6.82
C THR A 5 3.67 -5.55 6.84
N LYS A 6 3.48 -6.55 5.98
CA LYS A 6 4.43 -7.63 5.74
C LYS A 6 5.13 -7.39 4.40
N PRO A 7 6.42 -7.00 4.41
CA PRO A 7 7.20 -6.84 3.19
C PRO A 7 7.60 -8.20 2.61
N ARG A 8 7.60 -8.29 1.29
CA ARG A 8 8.26 -9.36 0.51
C ARG A 8 9.19 -8.69 -0.49
N LEU A 9 10.45 -9.07 -0.45
CA LEU A 9 11.52 -8.47 -1.24
C LEU A 9 12.09 -9.50 -2.20
N PHE A 10 12.29 -9.10 -3.44
CA PHE A 10 13.05 -9.86 -4.42
C PHE A 10 13.84 -8.89 -5.30
N ALA A 11 15.17 -8.88 -5.16
CA ALA A 11 16.03 -7.88 -5.78
C ALA A 11 15.55 -6.44 -5.47
N ASP A 12 15.25 -5.64 -6.49
CA ASP A 12 14.71 -4.28 -6.38
C ASP A 12 13.18 -4.24 -6.22
N ASP A 13 12.48 -5.35 -6.45
CA ASP A 13 11.03 -5.43 -6.31
C ASP A 13 10.62 -5.63 -4.85
N THR A 14 9.70 -4.78 -4.39
CA THR A 14 9.16 -4.80 -3.04
C THR A 14 7.64 -4.86 -3.07
N ASN A 15 7.06 -5.87 -2.43
CA ASN A 15 5.64 -6.00 -2.23
C ASN A 15 5.29 -5.82 -0.75
N LEU A 16 4.34 -4.94 -0.45
CA LEU A 16 3.80 -4.75 0.90
C LEU A 16 2.38 -5.31 0.98
N THR A 17 2.13 -6.14 1.98
CA THR A 17 0.80 -6.70 2.22
C THR A 17 0.32 -6.44 3.63
N THR A 18 -0.96 -6.14 3.78
CA THR A 18 -1.63 -6.05 5.08
C THR A 18 -3.05 -6.57 4.96
N ALA A 19 -3.67 -6.91 6.08
CA ALA A 19 -5.02 -7.42 6.16
C ALA A 19 -5.73 -6.76 7.33
N GLY A 20 -7.04 -6.55 7.19
CA GLY A 20 -7.88 -5.92 8.20
C GLY A 20 -9.34 -6.21 7.95
N GLU A 21 -10.18 -5.91 8.94
CA GLU A 21 -11.63 -6.13 8.88
C GLU A 21 -12.34 -5.03 8.08
N SER A 22 -11.75 -3.84 8.02
CA SER A 22 -12.23 -2.71 7.22
C SER A 22 -11.16 -2.16 6.28
N ILE A 23 -11.60 -1.49 5.21
CA ILE A 23 -10.72 -0.75 4.31
C ILE A 23 -9.94 0.32 5.06
N ASN A 24 -10.59 1.02 5.98
CA ASN A 24 -9.97 2.11 6.71
C ASN A 24 -8.79 1.62 7.54
N ASP A 25 -8.89 0.43 8.13
CA ASP A 25 -7.80 -0.18 8.90
C ASP A 25 -6.63 -0.54 7.98
N VAL A 26 -6.91 -1.15 6.83
CA VAL A 26 -5.92 -1.50 5.81
C VAL A 26 -5.21 -0.26 5.27
N GLU A 27 -5.98 0.81 4.98
CA GLU A 27 -5.47 2.08 4.48
C GLU A 27 -4.59 2.77 5.54
N ALA A 28 -5.06 2.88 6.78
CA ALA A 28 -4.30 3.48 7.88
C ALA A 28 -3.01 2.69 8.18
N ALA A 29 -3.08 1.36 8.13
CA ALA A 29 -1.91 0.50 8.29
C ALA A 29 -0.89 0.70 7.17
N MET A 30 -1.36 0.69 5.92
CA MET A 30 -0.51 0.83 4.73
C MET A 30 0.13 2.23 4.69
N ASN A 31 -0.64 3.30 4.85
CA ASN A 31 -0.15 4.68 4.80
C ASN A 31 0.89 4.95 5.91
N SER A 32 0.66 4.44 7.11
CA SER A 32 1.61 4.54 8.23
C SER A 32 2.96 3.92 7.90
N ASP A 33 2.97 2.74 7.28
CA ASP A 33 4.21 2.02 6.95
C ASP A 33 4.88 2.55 5.68
N LEU A 34 4.12 3.04 4.72
CA LEU A 34 4.65 3.72 3.53
C LEU A 34 5.38 5.01 3.88
N GLU A 35 4.90 5.79 4.86
CA GLU A 35 5.63 6.98 5.30
C GLU A 35 6.96 6.60 5.98
N ASN A 36 6.99 5.50 6.72
CA ASN A 36 8.23 4.97 7.28
C ASN A 36 9.19 4.48 6.18
N LEU A 37 8.67 3.79 5.16
CA LEU A 37 9.44 3.36 4.01
C LEU A 37 10.00 4.56 3.25
N ARG A 38 9.20 5.60 3.02
CA ARG A 38 9.62 6.83 2.34
C ARG A 38 10.80 7.48 3.06
N LYS A 39 10.73 7.62 4.39
CA LYS A 39 11.84 8.14 5.21
C LYS A 39 13.09 7.29 5.07
N TRP A 40 12.95 5.97 5.08
CA TRP A 40 14.06 5.04 4.91
C TRP A 40 14.69 5.14 3.52
N LEU A 41 13.88 5.21 2.45
CA LEU A 41 14.37 5.38 1.08
C LEU A 41 15.18 6.69 0.94
N ILE A 42 14.67 7.80 1.46
CA ILE A 42 15.37 9.10 1.45
C ILE A 42 16.70 9.02 2.19
N ALA A 43 16.72 8.43 3.38
CA ALA A 43 17.95 8.27 4.16
C ALA A 43 19.02 7.44 3.43
N ASN A 44 18.59 6.51 2.57
CA ASN A 44 19.47 5.64 1.78
C ASN A 44 19.68 6.13 0.33
N LYS A 45 19.25 7.35 0.00
CA LYS A 45 19.36 7.94 -1.35
C LYS A 45 18.69 7.09 -2.45
N LEU A 46 17.63 6.37 -2.08
CA LEU A 46 16.77 5.61 -2.98
C LEU A 46 15.52 6.42 -3.35
N SER A 47 15.01 6.23 -4.56
CA SER A 47 13.77 6.84 -5.02
C SER A 47 12.70 5.78 -5.30
N LEU A 48 11.46 6.09 -4.93
CA LEU A 48 10.30 5.25 -5.28
C LEU A 48 9.75 5.71 -6.62
N ASN A 49 9.60 4.77 -7.56
CA ASN A 49 8.90 5.06 -8.81
C ASN A 49 7.39 4.98 -8.60
N VAL A 50 6.78 6.10 -8.22
CA VAL A 50 5.33 6.21 -7.97
C VAL A 50 4.51 5.83 -9.21
N ALA A 51 5.00 6.08 -10.42
CA ALA A 51 4.28 5.76 -11.66
C ALA A 51 4.23 4.26 -11.96
N LYS A 52 5.18 3.48 -11.43
CA LYS A 52 5.21 2.01 -11.52
C LYS A 52 4.65 1.30 -10.28
N THR A 53 4.41 2.05 -9.20
CA THR A 53 3.85 1.48 -7.97
C THR A 53 2.35 1.35 -8.15
N GLU A 54 1.81 0.16 -7.92
CA GLU A 54 0.38 -0.14 -8.06
C GLU A 54 -0.12 -0.85 -6.78
N PHE A 55 -1.43 -0.85 -6.54
CA PHE A 55 -2.03 -1.61 -5.44
C PHE A 55 -3.15 -2.54 -5.94
N ILE A 56 -3.36 -3.63 -5.21
CA ILE A 56 -4.40 -4.62 -5.47
C ILE A 56 -5.16 -4.88 -4.17
N LEU A 57 -6.49 -4.88 -4.24
CA LEU A 57 -7.35 -5.34 -3.15
C LEU A 57 -7.69 -6.81 -3.35
N ILE A 58 -7.34 -7.64 -2.38
CA ILE A 58 -7.59 -9.09 -2.42
C ILE A 58 -8.68 -9.41 -1.40
N GLY A 59 -9.75 -10.05 -1.85
CA GLY A 59 -10.90 -10.38 -1.01
C GLY A 59 -11.90 -11.29 -1.71
N SER A 60 -12.90 -11.77 -0.98
CA SER A 60 -13.98 -12.56 -1.56
C SER A 60 -14.82 -11.72 -2.54
N LYS A 61 -15.42 -12.35 -3.56
CA LYS A 61 -16.27 -11.64 -4.54
C LYS A 61 -17.35 -10.75 -3.89
N PRO A 62 -18.07 -11.19 -2.83
CA PRO A 62 -19.04 -10.34 -2.15
C PRO A 62 -18.39 -9.14 -1.46
N LEU A 63 -17.23 -9.32 -0.84
CA LEU A 63 -16.47 -8.24 -0.20
C LEU A 63 -16.03 -7.22 -1.25
N ILE A 64 -15.40 -7.67 -2.34
CA ILE A 64 -14.96 -6.81 -3.45
C ILE A 64 -16.15 -6.04 -4.06
N LYS A 65 -17.31 -6.69 -4.24
CA LYS A 65 -18.52 -6.03 -4.75
C LYS A 65 -19.06 -4.96 -3.79
N ARG A 66 -18.99 -5.19 -2.47
CA ARG A 66 -19.40 -4.20 -1.44
C ARG A 66 -18.48 -2.99 -1.43
N ILE A 67 -17.19 -3.20 -1.63
CA ILE A 67 -16.18 -2.14 -1.57
C ILE A 67 -15.93 -1.45 -2.92
N SER A 68 -16.33 -2.05 -4.04
CA SER A 68 -16.24 -1.45 -5.38
C SER A 68 -16.92 -0.08 -5.47
N ASN A 69 -17.93 0.18 -4.63
CA ASN A 69 -18.64 1.45 -4.55
C ASN A 69 -17.98 2.46 -3.58
N LYS A 70 -16.96 2.03 -2.84
CA LYS A 70 -16.13 2.81 -1.91
C LYS A 70 -14.66 2.56 -2.28
N GLN A 71 -14.20 3.13 -3.39
CA GLN A 71 -12.78 3.05 -3.72
C GLN A 71 -11.96 3.59 -2.54
N PRO A 72 -11.01 2.82 -1.98
CA PRO A 72 -10.09 3.35 -0.99
C PRO A 72 -9.29 4.48 -1.64
N ASN A 73 -9.16 5.61 -0.95
CA ASN A 73 -8.22 6.64 -1.37
C ASN A 73 -6.81 6.20 -0.98
N THR A 74 -6.26 5.19 -1.66
CA THR A 74 -4.90 4.73 -1.38
C THR A 74 -3.91 5.80 -1.88
N ILE A 75 -3.63 6.78 -1.02
CA ILE A 75 -2.71 7.89 -1.27
C ILE A 75 -1.31 7.43 -0.85
N ILE A 76 -0.42 7.24 -1.80
CA ILE A 76 1.00 7.02 -1.51
C ILE A 76 1.74 8.31 -1.90
N VAL A 77 2.43 8.93 -0.94
CA VAL A 77 3.26 10.14 -1.19
C VAL A 77 2.42 11.29 -1.79
N ASN A 78 1.24 11.56 -1.24
CA ASN A 78 0.30 12.58 -1.70
C ASN A 78 -0.15 12.44 -3.17
N LYS A 79 0.02 11.26 -3.78
CA LYS A 79 -0.49 10.95 -5.10
C LYS A 79 -1.42 9.74 -5.03
N PRO A 80 -2.56 9.76 -5.76
CA PRO A 80 -3.37 8.57 -5.90
C PRO A 80 -2.57 7.51 -6.63
N ILE A 81 -2.50 6.31 -6.08
CA ILE A 81 -1.95 5.17 -6.80
C ILE A 81 -3.04 4.53 -7.64
N LYS A 82 -2.64 4.07 -8.82
CA LYS A 82 -3.50 3.31 -9.71
C LYS A 82 -3.80 1.93 -9.12
N GLN A 83 -5.08 1.62 -9.01
CA GLN A 83 -5.54 0.27 -8.75
C GLN A 83 -5.41 -0.58 -10.03
N VAL A 84 -4.90 -1.80 -9.88
CA VAL A 84 -4.84 -2.83 -10.96
C VAL A 84 -6.06 -3.72 -10.92
#